data_AF-A0A3D2VNL4-F1
#
_entry.id   AF-A0A3D2VNL4-F1
#
_cell.length_a   1.000
_cell.length_b   1.000
_cell.length_c   1.000
_cell.angle_alpha   90.00
_cell.angle_beta   90.00
_cell.angle_gamma   90.00
#
_symmetry.space_group_name_H-M   'P 1'
#
loop_
_entity.id
_entity.type
_entity.pdbx_description
1 polymer ?
#
loop_
_entity_poly.entity_id
_entity_poly.type
_entity_poly.pdbx_seq_one_letter_code
_entity_poly.pdbx_strand_id
1 'polypeptide(L)' 'MAGENREAAHVLELFEALRRTPYAFHFFQALRRLECLHRDRPRLGKSLRLADDPIRL' A
#
# COMPACT_ATOMS: atom_id res chain seq x y z
N MET A 1 -4.47 -16.50 -12.29
CA MET A 1 -5.82 -16.43 -11.68
C MET A 1 -5.88 -16.68 -10.16
N ALA A 2 -5.02 -17.50 -9.52
CA ALA A 2 -5.07 -17.68 -8.04
C ALA A 2 -4.21 -16.68 -7.25
N GLY A 3 -3.17 -16.10 -7.87
CA GLY A 3 -2.26 -15.14 -7.23
C GLY A 3 -2.90 -13.76 -7.04
N GLU A 4 -3.54 -13.22 -8.08
CA GLU A 4 -4.16 -11.88 -8.08
C GLU A 4 -5.25 -11.75 -7.00
N ASN A 5 -6.05 -12.79 -6.78
CA ASN A 5 -7.08 -12.78 -5.74
C ASN A 5 -6.50 -12.73 -4.32
N ARG A 6 -5.35 -13.39 -4.10
CA ARG A 6 -4.67 -13.36 -2.79
C ARG A 6 -4.01 -12.02 -2.53
N GLU A 7 -3.44 -11.42 -3.57
CA GLU A 7 -2.85 -10.08 -3.50
C GLU A 7 -3.91 -9.02 -3.21
N ALA A 8 -5.06 -9.07 -3.89
CA ALA A 8 -6.20 -8.20 -3.60
C ALA A 8 -6.73 -8.36 -2.16
N ALA A 9 -6.79 -9.59 -1.64
CA ALA A 9 -7.17 -9.84 -0.25
C ALA A 9 -6.17 -9.24 0.76
N HIS A 10 -4.87 -9.40 0.53
CA HIS A 10 -3.83 -8.81 1.39
C HIS A 10 -3.86 -7.28 1.40
N VAL A 11 -4.13 -6.66 0.26
CA VAL A 11 -4.29 -5.21 0.14
C VAL A 11 -5.47 -4.75 1.01
N LEU A 12 -6.63 -5.40 0.87
CA LEU A 12 -7.82 -5.06 1.63
C LEU A 12 -7.62 -5.23 3.14
N GLU A 13 -6.97 -6.32 3.57
CA GLU A 13 -6.65 -6.57 4.98
C GLU A 13 -5.75 -5.48 5.58
N LEU A 14 -4.72 -5.04 4.84
CA LEU A 14 -3.85 -3.96 5.32
C LEU A 14 -4.62 -2.65 5.48
N PHE A 15 -5.46 -2.30 4.49
CA PHE A 15 -6.26 -1.06 4.56
C PHE A 15 -7.27 -1.09 5.71
N GLU A 16 -7.95 -2.21 5.95
CA GLU A 16 -8.84 -2.36 7.10
C GLU A 16 -8.08 -2.28 8.43
N ALA A 17 -6.90 -2.89 8.53
CA ALA A 17 -6.07 -2.79 9.74
C ALA A 17 -5.60 -1.36 10.01
N LEU A 18 -5.15 -0.64 8.98
CA LEU A 18 -4.78 0.78 9.07
C LEU A 18 -5.97 1.66 9.46
N ARG A 19 -7.17 1.36 8.96
CA ARG A 19 -8.40 2.09 9.28
C ARG A 19 -8.85 1.87 10.72
N ARG A 20 -8.78 0.63 11.22
CA ARG A 20 -9.25 0.27 12.57
C ARG A 20 -8.25 0.66 13.66
N THR A 21 -6.95 0.49 13.41
CA THR A 21 -5.91 0.69 14.42
C THR A 21 -4.69 1.43 13.85
N PRO A 22 -4.85 2.67 13.35
CA PRO A 22 -3.74 3.41 12.73
C PRO A 22 -2.58 3.64 13.71
N TYR A 23 -2.89 3.86 14.98
CA TYR A 23 -1.91 4.05 16.07
C TYR A 23 -1.07 2.81 16.39
N ALA A 24 -1.47 1.62 15.93
CA ALA A 24 -0.70 0.40 16.11
C ALA A 24 0.44 0.26 15.07
N PHE A 25 0.48 1.14 14.07
CA PHE A 25 1.51 1.14 13.04
C PHE A 25 2.45 2.33 13.21
N HIS A 26 3.74 2.07 13.14
CA HIS A 26 4.71 3.14 12.96
C HIS A 26 4.55 3.73 11.56
N PHE A 27 4.51 5.06 11.45
CA PHE A 27 4.26 5.76 10.19
C PHE A 27 5.11 5.25 9.01
N PHE A 28 6.44 5.20 9.16
CA PHE A 28 7.32 4.70 8.10
C PHE A 28 7.18 3.20 7.82
N GLN A 29 6.78 2.41 8.82
CA GLN A 29 6.52 0.99 8.64
C GLN A 29 5.24 0.76 7.83
N ALA A 30 4.18 1.54 8.10
CA ALA A 30 2.94 1.52 7.33
C ALA A 30 3.21 1.88 5.86
N LEU A 31 3.93 2.98 5.62
CA LEU A 31 4.30 3.40 4.26
C LEU A 31 5.11 2.34 3.53
N ARG A 32 6.09 1.70 4.20
CA ARG A 32 6.88 0.63 3.57
C ARG A 32 6.03 -0.60 3.22
N ARG A 33 5.06 -0.97 4.05
CA ARG A 33 4.12 -2.06 3.74
C ARG A 33 3.27 -1.74 2.51
N LEU A 34 2.84 -0.49 2.37
CA LEU A 34 2.10 -0.01 1.19
C LEU A 34 2.97 -0.03 -0.08
N GLU A 35 4.22 0.42 0.00
CA GLU A 35 5.18 0.29 -1.11
C GLU A 35 5.40 -1.17 -1.52
N CYS A 36 5.45 -2.09 -0.55
CA CYS A 36 5.64 -3.53 -0.84
C CYS A 36 4.46 -4.18 -1.55
N LEU A 37 3.23 -3.70 -1.31
CA LEU A 37 2.02 -4.17 -2.01
C LEU A 37 1.94 -3.64 -3.44
N HIS A 38 2.54 -2.50 -3.74
CA HIS A 38 2.60 -1.92 -5.07
C HIS A 38 4.02 -2.02 -5.66
N ARG A 39 4.59 -3.23 -5.64
CA ARG A 39 5.98 -3.48 -6.07
C ARG A 39 6.28 -3.02 -7.49
N ASP A 40 5.28 -3.09 -8.37
CA ASP A 40 5.41 -2.75 -9.78
C ASP A 40 5.27 -1.24 -10.05
N ARG A 41 5.02 -0.43 -9.01
CA ARG A 41 4.88 1.02 -9.09
C ARG A 41 6.08 1.75 -8.49
N PRO A 42 6.34 3.01 -8.91
CA PRO A 42 7.35 3.82 -8.27
C PRO A 42 7.05 4.00 -6.78
N ARG A 43 8.12 4.17 -6.01
CA ARG A 43 8.05 4.49 -4.58
C ARG A 43 7.30 5.79 -4.33
N LEU A 44 6.70 5.93 -3.15
CA LEU A 44 5.96 7.13 -2.77
C LEU A 44 6.85 8.36 -2.91
N GLY A 45 6.36 9.40 -3.60
CA GLY A 45 7.12 10.62 -3.88
C GLY A 45 8.27 10.49 -4.90
N LYS A 46 8.42 9.33 -5.55
CA LYS A 46 9.35 9.11 -6.68
C LYS A 46 8.64 9.00 -8.03
N SER A 47 7.31 9.01 -8.04
CA SER A 47 6.52 9.02 -9.27
C SER A 47 6.74 10.32 -10.05
N LEU A 48 6.96 10.21 -11.36
CA LEU A 48 7.08 11.37 -12.26
C LEU A 48 5.72 12.00 -12.56
N ARG A 49 4.65 11.21 -12.50
CA ARG A 49 3.27 11.66 -12.70
C ARG A 49 2.44 11.26 -11.50
N LEU A 50 1.52 12.13 -11.09
CA LEU A 50 0.59 11.85 -10.00
C LEU A 50 -0.34 10.66 -10.29
N ALA A 51 -0.54 10.32 -11.57
CA ALA A 51 -1.29 9.14 -11.99
C ALA A 51 -0.57 7.82 -11.66
N ASP A 52 0.76 7.85 -11.53
CA ASP A 52 1.58 6.67 -11.27
C ASP A 52 1.77 6.42 -9.77
N ASP A 53 1.32 7.34 -8.91
CA ASP A 53 1.39 7.17 -7.45
C ASP A 53 0.33 6.18 -6.96
N PRO A 54 0.72 5.09 -6.26
CA PRO A 54 -0.25 4.18 -5.65
C PRO A 54 -1.13 4.84 -4.60
N ILE A 55 -0.65 5.92 -3.95
CA ILE A 55 -1.39 6.61 -2.89
C ILE A 55 -1.37 8.10 -3.17
N ARG A 56 -2.55 8.67 -3.38
CA ARG A 56 -2.71 10.13 -3.36
C ARG A 56 -2.71 10.60 -1.92
N LEU A 57 -1.57 11.14 -1.47
CA LEU A 57 -1.43 11.86 -0.22
C LEU A 57 -2.05 13.27 -0.31
#